data_AF-A0A8B7Y535-F1
#
_entry.id   AF-A0A8B7Y535-F1
#
_cell.length_a   1.000
_cell.length_b   1.000
_cell.length_c   1.000
_cell.angle_alpha   90.00
_cell.angle_beta   90.00
_cell.angle_gamma   90.00
#
_symmetry.space_group_name_H-M   'P 1'
#
loop_
_entity.id
_entity.type
_entity.pdbx_description
1 polymer ?
#
loop_
_entity_poly.entity_id
_entity_poly.type
_entity_poly.pdbx_seq_one_letter_code
_entity_poly.pdbx_strand_id
1 'polypeptide(L)'
;MALLYYVLGIAEVALLIMAISSGIVVSVLVGRQTESFQGDCPLAGQVIWTSQTNFELGASDGLRCMYIVGIQAVAAAVAFVYVLYRVISLCCGRFDFSIMRIICVPLYSIMAILILGEAAVVSHGLNALCDGFRSLQVVTANYDCELFQQVNWHIYDGSGFYEDFSKAEKSGWVSFLAWVSLVAVGVLHCVAERPESGFTPPNNAK
;
A
#
# COMPACT_ATOMS: atom_id res chain seq x y z
N MET A 1 4.24 -16.48 28.60
CA MET A 1 4.77 -15.20 28.10
C MET A 1 5.80 -15.38 26.98
N ALA A 2 6.88 -16.16 27.17
CA ALA A 2 7.92 -16.36 26.14
C ALA A 2 7.40 -16.94 24.81
N LEU A 3 6.51 -17.93 24.84
CA LEU A 3 5.91 -18.51 23.63
C LEU A 3 5.09 -17.47 22.83
N LEU A 4 4.28 -16.67 23.54
CA LEU A 4 3.46 -15.61 22.93
C LEU A 4 4.35 -14.57 22.24
N TYR A 5 5.39 -14.11 22.92
CA TYR A 5 6.35 -13.15 22.36
C TYR A 5 7.03 -13.67 21.08
N TYR A 6 7.43 -14.95 21.06
CA TYR A 6 8.03 -15.58 19.89
C TYR A 6 7.05 -15.70 18.72
N VAL A 7 5.80 -16.09 18.98
CA VAL A 7 4.74 -16.17 17.97
C VAL A 7 4.44 -14.80 17.36
N LEU A 8 4.34 -13.75 18.18
CA LEU A 8 4.12 -12.39 17.68
C LEU A 8 5.30 -11.91 16.82
N GLY A 9 6.55 -12.21 17.21
CA GLY A 9 7.73 -11.87 16.42
C GLY A 9 7.75 -12.53 15.04
N ILE A 10 7.39 -13.82 14.95
CA ILE A 10 7.26 -14.51 13.65
C ILE A 10 6.14 -13.89 12.81
N ALA A 11 5.00 -13.59 13.43
CA ALA A 11 3.87 -12.96 12.75
C ALA A 11 4.25 -11.58 12.20
N GLU A 12 4.99 -10.76 12.96
CA GLU A 12 5.50 -9.47 12.52
C GLU A 12 6.40 -9.59 11.30
N VAL A 13 7.36 -10.53 11.32
CA VAL A 13 8.26 -10.78 10.18
C VAL A 13 7.47 -11.23 8.94
N ALA A 14 6.51 -12.14 9.11
CA ALA A 14 5.67 -12.59 8.01
C ALA A 14 4.84 -11.45 7.40
N LEU A 15 4.25 -10.60 8.24
CA LEU A 15 3.49 -9.42 7.82
C LEU A 15 4.37 -8.39 7.08
N LEU A 16 5.60 -8.15 7.56
CA LEU A 16 6.55 -7.26 6.90
C LEU A 16 6.97 -7.79 5.53
N ILE A 17 7.21 -9.10 5.39
CA ILE A 17 7.52 -9.72 4.09
C ILE A 17 6.33 -9.59 3.13
N MET A 18 5.10 -9.81 3.61
CA MET A 18 3.91 -9.60 2.80
C MET A 18 3.81 -8.15 2.33
N ALA A 19 3.99 -7.17 3.23
CA ALA A 19 3.99 -5.74 2.90
C ALA A 19 5.05 -5.37 1.85
N ILE A 20 6.27 -5.93 1.94
CA ILE A 20 7.32 -5.74 0.93
C ILE A 20 6.88 -6.28 -0.42
N SER A 21 6.40 -7.54 -0.45
CA SER A 21 6.01 -8.18 -1.71
C SER A 21 4.84 -7.45 -2.40
N SER A 22 3.81 -7.05 -1.65
CA SER A 22 2.69 -6.29 -2.18
C SER A 22 3.09 -4.90 -2.63
N GLY A 23 3.95 -4.21 -1.87
CA GLY A 23 4.46 -2.89 -2.23
C GLY A 23 5.27 -2.91 -3.54
N ILE A 24 6.16 -3.90 -3.70
CA ILE A 24 6.92 -4.09 -4.94
C ILE A 24 5.99 -4.31 -6.13
N VAL A 25 4.98 -5.18 -5.98
CA VAL A 25 4.00 -5.43 -7.05
C VAL A 25 3.31 -4.13 -7.47
N VAL A 26 2.84 -3.32 -6.52
CA VAL A 26 2.22 -2.02 -6.84
C VAL A 26 3.19 -1.10 -7.57
N SER A 27 4.41 -0.92 -7.04
CA SER A 27 5.41 -0.04 -7.64
C SER A 27 5.78 -0.45 -9.07
N VAL A 28 5.90 -1.76 -9.33
CA VAL A 28 6.24 -2.26 -10.68
C VAL A 28 5.08 -2.06 -11.66
N LEU A 29 3.85 -2.37 -11.26
CA LEU A 29 2.68 -2.22 -12.13
C LEU A 29 2.41 -0.75 -12.46
N VAL A 30 2.40 0.12 -11.44
CA VAL A 30 2.19 1.57 -11.64
C VAL A 30 3.37 2.19 -12.38
N GLY A 31 4.60 1.75 -12.11
CA GLY A 31 5.80 2.22 -12.80
C GLY A 31 5.79 1.87 -14.29
N ARG A 32 5.43 0.63 -14.65
CA ARG A 32 5.28 0.21 -16.05
C ARG A 32 4.24 1.02 -16.81
N GLN A 33 3.11 1.29 -16.18
CA GLN A 33 2.08 2.13 -16.76
C GLN A 33 2.61 3.57 -16.90
N THR A 34 3.28 4.13 -15.90
CA THR A 34 3.89 5.47 -16.01
C THR A 34 4.86 5.57 -17.19
N GLU A 35 5.68 4.54 -17.45
CA GLU A 35 6.57 4.50 -18.63
C GLU A 35 5.78 4.42 -19.95
N SER A 36 4.75 3.57 -20.02
CA SER A 36 3.89 3.40 -21.20
C SER A 36 3.11 4.68 -21.54
N PHE A 37 2.85 5.49 -20.52
CA PHE A 37 2.23 6.80 -20.61
C PHE A 37 3.26 7.96 -20.70
N GLN A 38 4.52 7.71 -21.05
CA GLN A 38 5.55 8.76 -21.23
C GLN A 38 5.79 9.66 -19.99
N GLY A 39 5.56 9.14 -18.79
CA GLY A 39 5.68 9.88 -17.52
C GLY A 39 4.37 10.45 -16.99
N ASP A 40 3.28 10.34 -17.77
CA ASP A 40 1.94 10.71 -17.38
C ASP A 40 1.26 9.62 -16.53
N CYS A 41 0.28 10.04 -15.73
CA CYS A 41 -0.51 9.16 -14.88
C CYS A 41 -1.96 9.13 -15.38
N PRO A 42 -2.43 8.01 -15.95
CA PRO A 42 -3.80 7.91 -16.46
C PRO A 42 -4.86 7.92 -15.35
N LEU A 43 -4.47 7.74 -14.08
CA LEU A 43 -5.39 7.76 -12.94
C LEU A 43 -6.02 9.14 -12.76
N ALA A 44 -7.35 9.16 -12.87
CA ALA A 44 -8.19 10.37 -12.83
C ALA A 44 -7.95 11.38 -13.96
N GLY A 45 -7.33 10.96 -15.06
CA GLY A 45 -7.34 11.73 -16.30
C GLY A 45 -8.78 11.90 -16.80
N GLN A 46 -9.12 13.09 -17.29
CA GLN A 46 -10.43 13.32 -17.90
C GLN A 46 -10.41 12.74 -19.31
N VAL A 47 -11.29 11.79 -19.61
CA VAL A 47 -11.41 11.29 -20.98
C VAL A 47 -12.20 12.31 -21.80
N ILE A 48 -11.51 13.07 -22.65
CA ILE A 48 -12.09 14.05 -23.57
C ILE A 48 -12.19 13.40 -24.95
N TRP A 49 -13.40 13.25 -25.47
CA TRP A 49 -13.63 12.56 -26.75
C TRP A 49 -13.58 13.55 -27.92
N THR A 50 -12.65 13.34 -28.85
CA THR A 50 -12.51 14.15 -30.07
C THR A 50 -13.39 13.62 -31.21
N SER A 51 -13.76 12.32 -31.22
CA SER A 51 -14.66 11.70 -32.21
C SER A 51 -15.30 10.41 -31.70
N GLN A 52 -16.23 9.79 -32.46
CA GLN A 52 -16.88 8.51 -32.10
C GLN A 52 -15.90 7.33 -31.88
N THR A 53 -14.67 7.41 -32.42
CA THR A 53 -13.64 6.38 -32.30
C THR A 53 -12.34 6.87 -31.66
N ASN A 54 -12.23 8.17 -31.35
CA ASN A 54 -10.99 8.78 -30.88
C ASN A 54 -11.24 9.53 -29.57
N PHE A 55 -10.39 9.27 -28.58
CA PHE A 55 -10.36 10.00 -27.30
C PHE A 55 -8.96 10.54 -27.01
N GLU A 56 -8.93 11.61 -26.24
CA GLU A 56 -7.77 12.23 -25.66
C GLU A 56 -7.88 12.17 -24.13
N LEU A 57 -6.77 11.95 -23.45
CA LEU A 57 -6.71 12.05 -22.00
C LEU A 57 -6.38 13.49 -21.65
N GLY A 58 -7.37 14.23 -21.19
CA GLY A 58 -7.21 15.56 -20.60
C GLY A 58 -6.56 15.50 -19.23
N ALA A 59 -5.65 16.45 -18.99
CA ALA A 59 -4.94 16.71 -17.72
C ALA A 59 -4.53 15.44 -16.95
N SER A 60 -3.42 14.84 -17.38
CA SER A 60 -2.68 13.88 -16.56
C SER A 60 -1.75 14.63 -15.61
N ASP A 61 -1.88 14.35 -14.30
CA ASP A 61 -0.92 14.81 -13.30
C ASP A 61 0.04 13.64 -12.96
N GLY A 62 1.21 13.61 -13.60
CA GLY A 62 2.26 12.60 -13.33
C GLY A 62 2.65 12.51 -11.84
N LEU A 63 2.44 13.60 -11.08
CA LEU A 63 2.65 13.65 -9.63
C LEU A 63 1.89 12.58 -8.86
N ARG A 64 0.70 12.16 -9.33
CA ARG A 64 -0.15 11.16 -8.65
C ARG A 64 0.49 9.77 -8.69
N CYS A 65 0.96 9.33 -9.86
CA CYS A 65 1.64 8.05 -9.99
C CYS A 65 3.00 8.05 -9.28
N MET A 66 3.73 9.17 -9.31
CA MET A 66 4.97 9.32 -8.54
C MET A 66 4.73 9.24 -7.03
N TYR A 67 3.63 9.82 -6.53
CA TYR A 67 3.22 9.70 -5.12
C TYR A 67 2.94 8.24 -4.74
N ILE A 68 2.19 7.51 -5.57
CA ILE A 68 1.86 6.10 -5.36
C ILE A 68 3.14 5.24 -5.30
N VAL A 69 4.00 5.34 -6.32
CA VAL A 69 5.25 4.59 -6.40
C VAL A 69 6.18 4.96 -5.23
N GLY A 70 6.26 6.24 -4.90
CA GLY A 70 7.10 6.74 -3.80
C GLY A 70 6.68 6.20 -2.44
N ILE A 71 5.39 6.21 -2.11
CA ILE A 71 4.89 5.68 -0.83
C ILE A 71 5.19 4.18 -0.71
N GLN A 72 4.90 3.40 -1.74
CA GLN A 72 5.12 1.95 -1.69
C GLN A 72 6.62 1.60 -1.61
N ALA A 73 7.48 2.37 -2.30
CA ALA A 73 8.92 2.20 -2.21
C ALA A 73 9.46 2.53 -0.80
N VAL A 74 9.00 3.63 -0.20
CA VAL A 74 9.37 4.00 1.19
C VAL A 74 8.86 2.96 2.18
N ALA A 75 7.61 2.51 2.03
CA ALA A 75 7.03 1.47 2.87
C ALA A 75 7.83 0.16 2.78
N ALA A 76 8.19 -0.28 1.58
CA ALA A 76 9.02 -1.47 1.36
C ALA A 76 10.41 -1.32 2.00
N ALA A 77 11.05 -0.16 1.88
CA ALA A 77 12.34 0.10 2.50
C ALA A 77 12.27 0.08 4.04
N VAL A 78 11.25 0.72 4.62
CA VAL A 78 10.99 0.69 6.07
C VAL A 78 10.76 -0.76 6.53
N ALA A 79 9.90 -1.50 5.82
CA ALA A 79 9.62 -2.89 6.16
C ALA A 79 10.87 -3.77 6.09
N PHE A 80 11.73 -3.58 5.09
CA PHE A 80 13.00 -4.29 4.95
C PHE A 80 13.94 -4.06 6.14
N VAL A 81 14.11 -2.80 6.57
CA VAL A 81 14.91 -2.47 7.75
C VAL A 81 14.36 -3.16 9.01
N TYR A 82 13.04 -3.17 9.18
CA TYR A 82 12.39 -3.84 10.31
C TYR A 82 12.53 -5.37 10.27
N VAL A 83 12.47 -5.99 9.08
CA VAL A 83 12.76 -7.42 8.93
C VAL A 83 14.18 -7.73 9.39
N LEU A 84 15.17 -6.97 8.92
CA LEU A 84 16.57 -7.17 9.35
C LEU A 84 16.72 -7.03 10.86
N TYR A 85 16.13 -5.97 11.44
CA TYR A 85 16.15 -5.75 12.89
C TYR A 85 15.54 -6.94 13.65
N ARG A 86 14.36 -7.42 13.25
CA ARG A 86 13.67 -8.53 13.93
C ARG A 86 14.41 -9.85 13.77
N VAL A 87 14.91 -10.16 12.59
CA VAL A 87 15.70 -11.37 12.34
C VAL A 87 16.97 -11.37 13.19
N ILE A 88 17.69 -10.24 13.26
CA ILE A 88 18.89 -10.11 14.10
C ILE A 88 18.53 -10.26 15.58
N SER A 89 17.43 -9.65 16.03
CA SER A 89 16.97 -9.75 17.42
C SER A 89 16.63 -11.20 17.79
N LEU A 90 15.92 -11.92 16.92
CA LEU A 90 15.56 -13.34 17.10
C LEU A 90 16.77 -14.28 17.06
N CYS A 91 17.72 -14.07 16.15
CA CYS A 91 18.87 -14.95 15.96
C CYS A 91 19.99 -14.70 16.98
N CYS A 92 20.26 -13.45 17.33
CA CYS A 92 21.40 -13.07 18.15
C CYS A 92 21.05 -12.82 19.63
N GLY A 93 19.76 -12.71 19.99
CA GLY A 93 19.27 -12.60 21.36
C GLY A 93 19.81 -11.43 22.19
N ARG A 94 20.55 -10.50 21.59
CA ARG A 94 21.34 -9.45 22.25
C ARG A 94 20.91 -8.02 21.91
N PHE A 95 19.97 -7.86 20.99
CA PHE A 95 19.49 -6.55 20.52
C PHE A 95 17.99 -6.40 20.76
N ASP A 96 17.59 -6.29 22.03
CA ASP A 96 16.23 -5.86 22.39
C ASP A 96 16.26 -4.37 22.73
N PHE A 97 16.34 -3.53 21.69
CA PHE A 97 16.20 -2.10 21.86
C PHE A 97 14.74 -1.77 22.20
N SER A 98 14.40 -1.63 23.49
CA SER A 98 13.05 -1.20 23.92
C SER A 98 12.58 0.08 23.20
N ILE A 99 13.50 0.96 22.81
CA ILE A 99 13.21 2.19 22.05
C ILE A 99 12.62 1.86 20.67
N MET A 100 13.17 0.89 19.95
CA MET A 100 12.67 0.52 18.62
C MET A 100 11.23 0.04 18.69
N ARG A 101 10.89 -0.74 19.73
CA ARG A 101 9.53 -1.25 19.94
C ARG A 101 8.50 -0.15 20.21
N ILE A 102 8.88 0.89 20.96
CA ILE A 102 8.02 2.06 21.21
C ILE A 102 7.79 2.86 19.93
N ILE A 103 8.80 2.94 19.07
CA ILE A 103 8.77 3.70 17.81
C ILE A 103 8.07 2.91 16.68
N CYS A 104 8.04 1.57 16.74
CA CYS A 104 7.38 0.73 15.74
C CYS A 104 5.90 1.08 15.56
N VAL A 105 5.13 1.17 16.65
CA VAL A 105 3.68 1.40 16.59
C VAL A 105 3.30 2.72 15.88
N PRO A 106 3.86 3.89 16.25
CA PRO A 106 3.55 5.12 15.53
C PRO A 106 4.02 5.08 14.08
N LEU A 107 5.18 4.49 13.78
CA LEU A 107 5.65 4.36 12.39
C LEU A 107 4.73 3.47 11.55
N TYR A 108 4.33 2.30 12.06
CA TYR A 108 3.40 1.39 11.39
C TYR A 108 2.05 2.08 11.16
N SER A 109 1.60 2.89 12.11
CA SER A 109 0.35 3.66 12.00
C SER A 109 0.44 4.73 10.92
N ILE A 110 1.55 5.48 10.86
CA ILE A 110 1.80 6.49 9.83
C ILE A 110 1.81 5.81 8.45
N MET A 111 2.52 4.70 8.30
CA MET A 111 2.58 3.96 7.03
C MET A 111 1.21 3.44 6.61
N ALA A 112 0.43 2.89 7.53
CA ALA A 112 -0.94 2.45 7.25
C ALA A 112 -1.82 3.59 6.72
N ILE A 113 -1.71 4.80 7.29
CA ILE A 113 -2.46 5.98 6.82
C ILE A 113 -2.02 6.41 5.42
N LEU A 114 -0.72 6.44 5.16
CA LEU A 114 -0.18 6.82 3.85
C LEU A 114 -0.63 5.83 2.76
N ILE A 115 -0.55 4.53 3.05
CA ILE A 115 -0.95 3.47 2.11
C ILE A 115 -2.47 3.44 1.92
N LEU A 116 -3.25 3.77 2.96
CA LEU A 116 -4.70 3.94 2.79
C LEU A 116 -5.01 5.06 1.79
N GLY A 117 -4.32 6.20 1.91
CA GLY A 117 -4.46 7.32 0.98
C GLY A 117 -4.10 6.91 -0.45
N GLU A 118 -2.99 6.19 -0.61
CA GLU A 118 -2.54 5.67 -1.90
C GLU A 118 -3.53 4.65 -2.51
N ALA A 119 -3.95 3.62 -1.77
CA ALA A 119 -4.93 2.64 -2.22
C ALA A 119 -6.28 3.29 -2.59
N ALA A 120 -6.72 4.30 -1.82
CA ALA A 120 -7.92 5.06 -2.13
C ALA A 120 -7.76 5.86 -3.43
N VAL A 121 -6.62 6.53 -3.65
CA VAL A 121 -6.33 7.25 -4.89
C VAL A 121 -6.32 6.30 -6.09
N VAL A 122 -5.75 5.10 -5.95
CA VAL A 122 -5.77 4.09 -7.02
C VAL A 122 -7.19 3.62 -7.33
N SER A 123 -7.96 3.26 -6.30
CA SER A 123 -9.33 2.76 -6.45
C SER A 123 -10.26 3.81 -7.06
N HIS A 124 -10.22 5.05 -6.55
CA HIS A 124 -11.02 6.15 -7.09
C HIS A 124 -10.54 6.59 -8.47
N GLY A 125 -9.22 6.61 -8.71
CA GLY A 125 -8.64 6.98 -9.99
C GLY A 125 -9.02 6.00 -11.09
N LEU A 126 -8.99 4.70 -10.82
CA LEU A 126 -9.40 3.65 -11.75
C LEU A 126 -10.91 3.70 -12.01
N ASN A 127 -11.74 3.84 -10.96
CA ASN A 127 -13.19 3.95 -11.13
C ASN A 127 -13.59 5.20 -11.92
N ALA A 128 -12.99 6.36 -11.62
CA ALA A 128 -13.27 7.60 -12.35
C ALA A 128 -12.89 7.50 -13.84
N LEU A 129 -11.76 6.85 -14.14
CA LEU A 129 -11.33 6.59 -15.51
C LEU A 129 -12.33 5.67 -16.24
N CYS A 130 -12.73 4.56 -15.59
CA CYS A 130 -13.72 3.63 -16.13
C CYS A 130 -15.11 4.26 -16.31
N ASP A 131 -15.55 5.11 -15.39
CA ASP A 131 -16.80 5.86 -15.51
C ASP A 131 -16.75 6.88 -16.65
N GLY A 132 -15.59 7.52 -16.85
CA GLY A 132 -15.33 8.37 -18.02
C GLY A 132 -15.55 7.61 -19.34
N PHE A 133 -15.03 6.38 -19.44
CA PHE A 133 -15.28 5.50 -20.59
C PHE A 133 -16.74 5.06 -20.72
N ARG A 134 -17.42 4.75 -19.61
CA ARG A 134 -18.83 4.30 -19.59
C ARG A 134 -19.84 5.40 -19.90
N SER A 135 -19.50 6.66 -19.67
CA SER A 135 -20.41 7.80 -19.88
C SER A 135 -20.78 8.05 -21.35
N LEU A 136 -20.22 7.31 -22.31
CA LEU A 136 -20.53 7.43 -23.75
C LEU A 136 -21.81 6.69 -24.19
N GLN A 137 -22.69 7.41 -24.88
CA GLN A 137 -23.93 6.86 -25.49
C GLN A 137 -23.73 5.99 -26.75
N VAL A 138 -22.51 5.90 -27.30
CA VAL A 138 -22.24 5.05 -28.50
C VAL A 138 -22.09 3.57 -28.11
N VAL A 139 -21.86 3.29 -26.82
CA VAL A 139 -21.53 1.97 -26.31
C VAL A 139 -22.76 1.43 -25.56
N THR A 140 -23.75 0.95 -26.32
CA THR A 140 -25.12 0.61 -25.85
C THR A 140 -25.26 -0.68 -25.02
N ALA A 141 -24.19 -1.27 -24.47
CA ALA A 141 -24.35 -2.52 -23.71
C ALA A 141 -23.18 -2.82 -22.77
N ASN A 142 -23.24 -2.48 -21.47
CA ASN A 142 -22.43 -3.13 -20.41
C ASN A 142 -21.00 -3.56 -20.80
N TYR A 143 -20.22 -2.69 -21.45
CA TYR A 143 -18.85 -3.06 -21.81
C TYR A 143 -17.99 -2.91 -20.55
N ASP A 144 -17.28 -3.98 -20.20
CA ASP A 144 -16.31 -3.95 -19.12
C ASP A 144 -15.17 -3.00 -19.47
N CYS A 145 -14.70 -2.23 -18.47
CA CYS A 145 -13.60 -1.28 -18.62
C CYS A 145 -12.33 -1.94 -19.18
N GLU A 146 -12.21 -3.25 -18.96
CA GLU A 146 -11.22 -4.14 -19.53
C GLU A 146 -11.11 -4.04 -21.06
N LEU A 147 -12.21 -3.86 -21.79
CA LEU A 147 -12.18 -3.83 -23.27
C LEU A 147 -11.52 -2.57 -23.83
N PHE A 148 -11.46 -1.47 -23.04
CA PHE A 148 -10.78 -0.25 -23.45
C PHE A 148 -9.27 -0.40 -23.51
N GLN A 149 -8.69 -1.47 -22.94
CA GLN A 149 -7.26 -1.77 -23.06
C GLN A 149 -6.88 -2.32 -24.44
N GLN A 150 -7.88 -2.72 -25.24
CA GLN A 150 -7.70 -3.24 -26.61
C GLN A 150 -7.98 -2.18 -27.68
N VAL A 151 -8.51 -1.02 -27.29
CA VAL A 151 -8.74 0.12 -28.18
C VAL A 151 -7.38 0.76 -28.49
N ASN A 152 -7.24 1.40 -29.65
CA ASN A 152 -6.02 2.11 -29.99
C ASN A 152 -6.01 3.48 -29.30
N TRP A 153 -5.07 3.69 -28.37
CA TRP A 153 -4.88 4.95 -27.66
C TRP A 153 -3.99 5.83 -28.54
N HIS A 154 -4.44 7.02 -28.92
CA HIS A 154 -3.81 7.78 -30.01
C HIS A 154 -2.33 8.15 -29.74
N ILE A 155 -2.03 8.54 -28.49
CA ILE A 155 -0.72 9.08 -28.08
C ILE A 155 0.01 8.15 -27.12
N TYR A 156 -0.73 7.29 -26.42
CA TYR A 156 -0.23 6.45 -25.33
C TYR A 156 -0.38 4.98 -25.67
N ASP A 157 0.41 4.12 -25.04
CA ASP A 157 0.16 2.67 -25.07
C ASP A 157 -0.73 2.30 -23.88
N GLY A 158 -2.03 2.13 -24.15
CA GLY A 158 -3.02 1.73 -23.14
C GLY A 158 -3.10 0.21 -22.93
N SER A 159 -2.20 -0.58 -23.50
CA SER A 159 -2.26 -2.03 -23.37
C SER A 159 -2.09 -2.48 -21.91
N GLY A 160 -2.97 -3.37 -21.47
CA GLY A 160 -2.92 -3.92 -20.11
C GLY A 160 -3.22 -2.92 -18.99
N PHE A 161 -3.62 -1.67 -19.28
CA PHE A 161 -3.81 -0.64 -18.26
C PHE A 161 -4.77 -1.10 -17.15
N TYR A 162 -5.92 -1.69 -17.53
CA TYR A 162 -6.94 -2.11 -16.59
C TYR A 162 -6.47 -3.28 -15.73
N GLU A 163 -5.81 -4.26 -16.35
CA GLU A 163 -5.28 -5.42 -15.64
C GLU A 163 -4.18 -5.02 -14.64
N ASP A 164 -3.25 -4.16 -15.05
CA ASP A 164 -2.16 -3.68 -14.20
C ASP A 164 -2.67 -2.80 -13.06
N PHE A 165 -3.57 -1.84 -13.32
CA PHE A 165 -4.13 -1.01 -12.26
C PHE A 165 -5.08 -1.77 -11.33
N SER A 166 -5.87 -2.73 -11.83
CA SER A 166 -6.71 -3.57 -10.97
C SER A 166 -5.86 -4.48 -10.07
N LYS A 167 -4.76 -5.03 -10.58
CA LYS A 167 -3.80 -5.79 -9.76
C LYS A 167 -3.09 -4.89 -8.75
N ALA A 168 -2.69 -3.69 -9.15
CA ALA A 168 -2.08 -2.70 -8.27
C ALA A 168 -3.06 -2.29 -7.15
N GLU A 169 -4.33 -2.04 -7.46
CA GLU A 169 -5.37 -1.73 -6.47
C GLU A 169 -5.50 -2.84 -5.43
N LYS A 170 -5.69 -4.10 -5.89
CA LYS A 170 -5.80 -5.26 -5.00
C LYS A 170 -4.55 -5.43 -4.14
N SER A 171 -3.37 -5.29 -4.73
CA SER A 171 -2.09 -5.39 -4.02
C SER A 171 -1.90 -4.24 -3.02
N GLY A 172 -2.36 -3.03 -3.34
CA GLY A 172 -2.37 -1.88 -2.43
C GLY A 172 -3.23 -2.14 -1.19
N TRP A 173 -4.43 -2.70 -1.38
CA TRP A 173 -5.29 -3.12 -0.26
C TRP A 173 -4.68 -4.23 0.59
N VAL A 174 -3.99 -5.20 -0.03
CA VAL A 174 -3.24 -6.24 0.70
C VAL A 174 -2.12 -5.62 1.52
N SER A 175 -1.38 -4.66 0.94
CA SER A 175 -0.35 -3.89 1.64
C SER A 175 -0.94 -3.16 2.85
N PHE A 176 -2.05 -2.43 2.66
CA PHE A 176 -2.76 -1.75 3.74
C PHE A 176 -3.14 -2.69 4.89
N LEU A 177 -3.75 -3.84 4.58
CA LEU A 177 -4.13 -4.82 5.60
C LEU A 177 -2.92 -5.39 6.35
N ALA A 178 -1.78 -5.58 5.67
CA ALA A 178 -0.54 -5.98 6.31
C ALA A 178 -0.05 -4.92 7.31
N TRP A 179 -0.07 -3.64 6.93
CA TRP A 179 0.32 -2.53 7.83
C TRP A 179 -0.62 -2.35 9.01
N VAL A 180 -1.93 -2.48 8.82
CA VAL A 180 -2.91 -2.47 9.93
C VAL A 180 -2.66 -3.64 10.89
N SER A 181 -2.38 -4.83 10.35
CA SER A 181 -2.05 -6.01 11.16
C SER A 181 -0.74 -5.81 11.94
N LEU A 182 0.25 -5.14 11.34
CA LEU A 182 1.50 -4.77 12.02
C LEU A 182 1.25 -3.81 13.19
N VAL A 183 0.35 -2.84 13.05
CA VAL A 183 -0.07 -1.98 14.17
C VAL A 183 -0.67 -2.83 15.29
N ALA A 184 -1.57 -3.77 14.98
CA ALA A 184 -2.18 -4.65 15.97
C ALA A 184 -1.12 -5.52 16.70
N VAL A 185 -0.19 -6.13 15.96
CA VAL A 185 0.92 -6.91 16.54
C VAL A 185 1.82 -6.04 17.41
N GLY A 186 2.15 -4.82 16.96
CA GLY A 186 2.93 -3.86 17.73
C GLY A 186 2.25 -3.46 19.04
N VAL A 187 0.94 -3.19 19.02
CA VAL A 187 0.16 -2.91 20.25
C VAL A 187 0.14 -4.11 21.18
N LEU A 188 -0.06 -5.33 20.65
CA LEU A 188 -0.04 -6.55 21.46
C LEU A 188 1.33 -6.77 22.11
N HIS A 189 2.42 -6.47 21.41
CA HIS A 189 3.77 -6.47 22.00
C HIS A 189 3.86 -5.49 23.17
N CYS A 190 3.36 -4.26 23.03
CA CYS A 190 3.38 -3.26 24.10
C CYS A 190 2.49 -3.65 25.31
N VAL A 191 1.35 -4.31 25.08
CA VAL A 191 0.46 -4.74 26.16
C VAL A 191 1.05 -5.96 26.89
N ALA A 192 1.60 -6.93 26.15
CA ALA A 192 2.17 -8.15 26.73
C ALA A 192 3.40 -7.88 27.61
N GLU A 193 4.07 -6.73 27.44
CA GLU A 193 5.21 -6.32 28.24
C GLU A 193 4.88 -5.56 29.51
N ARG A 194 3.63 -5.10 29.71
CA ARG A 194 3.28 -4.42 30.96
C ARG A 194 3.54 -5.38 32.13
N PRO A 195 4.55 -5.14 32.99
CA PRO A 195 4.65 -5.89 34.23
C PRO A 195 3.43 -5.51 35.05
N GLU A 196 2.85 -6.45 35.81
CA GLU A 196 1.99 -6.07 36.93
C GLU A 196 2.77 -5.10 37.83
N SER A 197 2.57 -3.80 37.64
CA SER A 197 2.99 -2.80 38.61
C SER A 197 2.07 -2.96 39.80
N GLY A 198 2.36 -3.96 40.63
CA GLY A 198 1.80 -4.12 41.96
C GLY A 198 2.10 -2.84 42.71
N PHE A 199 1.06 -2.04 42.91
CA PHE A 199 1.04 -0.93 43.84
C PHE A 199 1.32 -1.53 45.23
N THR A 200 2.57 -1.47 45.70
CA THR A 200 2.88 -1.74 47.10
C THR A 200 2.45 -0.51 47.90
N PRO A 201 1.40 -0.60 48.74
CA PRO A 201 1.03 0.52 49.59
C PRO A 201 2.19 0.84 50.55
N PRO A 202 2.38 2.12 50.90
CA PRO A 202 3.44 2.50 51.83
C PRO A 202 3.22 1.80 53.17
N ASN A 203 4.16 0.94 53.55
CA ASN A 203 4.23 0.38 54.89
C ASN A 203 4.43 1.53 55.87
N ASN A 204 3.37 1.88 56.60
CA ASN A 204 3.47 2.73 57.78
C ASN A 204 4.27 1.96 58.84
N ALA A 205 5.57 2.24 58.91
CA ALA A 205 6.41 1.82 60.03
C ALA A 205 5.99 2.64 61.26
N LYS A 206 5.53 1.93 62.28
CA LYS A 206 5.17 2.43 63.61
C LYS A 206 6.37 2.36 64.54
#